data_AF-A0ABD5LW99-F1
#
_entry.id   AF-A0ABD5LW99-F1
#
_cell.length_a   1.000
_cell.length_b   1.000
_cell.length_c   1.000
_cell.angle_alpha   90.00
_cell.angle_beta   90.00
_cell.angle_gamma   90.00
#
_symmetry.space_group_name_H-M   'P 1'
#
loop_
_entity.id
_entity.type
_entity.pdbx_description
1 polymer ?
#
loop_
_entity_poly.entity_id
_entity_poly.type
_entity_poly.pdbx_seq_one_letter_code
_entity_poly.pdbx_strand_id
1 'polypeptide(L)' 'MTTEHTHVAVLANEEEYDGGLTSELPVVDYEFVGSMYMFDLADGTSRSYGTGVVEEVRPVNE' A
#
# COMPACT_ATOMS: atom_id res chain seq x y z
N MET A 1 -17.40 3.27 3.55
CA MET A 1 -17.59 2.29 2.46
C MET A 1 -16.22 1.72 2.21
N THR A 2 -16.01 0.43 2.39
CA THR A 2 -14.70 -0.17 2.17
C THR A 2 -14.49 -0.29 0.67
N THR A 3 -13.48 0.40 0.14
CA THR A 3 -13.16 0.34 -1.29
C THR A 3 -12.49 -1.00 -1.57
N GLU A 4 -12.88 -1.69 -2.65
CA GLU A 4 -12.20 -2.91 -3.07
C GLU A 4 -10.77 -2.56 -3.49
N HIS A 5 -9.77 -3.14 -2.84
CA HIS A 5 -8.36 -2.96 -3.22
C HIS A 5 -8.03 -3.84 -4.43
N THR A 6 -7.17 -3.34 -5.29
CA THR A 6 -6.77 -4.01 -6.54
C THR A 6 -5.34 -4.56 -6.45
N HIS A 7 -4.55 -4.03 -5.52
CA HIS A 7 -3.17 -4.42 -5.25
C HIS A 7 -2.94 -4.58 -3.75
N VAL A 8 -1.87 -5.28 -3.41
CA VAL A 8 -1.31 -5.35 -2.05
C VAL A 8 0.13 -4.88 -2.13
N ALA A 9 0.47 -3.84 -1.38
CA ALA A 9 1.84 -3.39 -1.19
C ALA A 9 2.43 -4.10 0.04
N VAL A 10 3.55 -4.78 -0.15
CA VAL A 10 4.32 -5.43 0.90
C VAL A 10 5.43 -4.49 1.34
N LEU A 11 5.45 -4.14 2.62
CA LEU A 11 6.43 -3.28 3.26
C LEU A 11 7.54 -4.12 3.90
N ALA A 12 8.76 -3.60 3.87
CA ALA A 12 9.93 -4.22 4.48
C ALA A 12 9.86 -4.25 6.02
N ASN A 13 9.02 -3.41 6.61
CA ASN A 13 8.77 -3.36 8.05
C ASN A 13 7.26 -3.25 8.30
N GLU A 14 6.81 -3.80 9.43
CA GLU A 14 5.44 -3.67 9.89
C GLU A 14 5.13 -2.20 10.22
N GLU A 15 3.99 -1.72 9.77
CA GLU A 15 3.49 -0.37 10.05
C GLU A 15 2.07 -0.41 10.59
N GLU A 16 1.68 0.65 11.30
CA GLU A 16 0.32 0.78 11.80
C GLU A 16 -0.64 1.09 10.65
N TYR A 17 -1.64 0.23 10.45
CA TYR A 17 -2.73 0.40 9.49
C TYR A 17 -4.01 -0.21 10.07
N ASP A 18 -5.14 0.50 9.95
CA ASP A 18 -6.45 0.09 10.48
C ASP A 18 -6.43 -0.28 11.99
N GLY A 19 -5.54 0.35 12.78
CA GLY A 19 -5.39 0.11 14.21
C GLY A 19 -4.61 -1.15 14.61
N GLY A 20 -3.94 -1.81 13.66
CA GLY A 20 -3.02 -2.92 13.89
C GLY A 20 -1.68 -2.72 13.18
N LEU A 21 -0.66 -3.50 13.58
CA LEU A 21 0.60 -3.58 12.84
C LEU A 21 0.45 -4.59 11.69
N THR A 22 0.84 -4.20 10.48
CA THR A 22 0.84 -5.05 9.28
C THR A 22 1.96 -4.64 8.34
N SER A 23 2.53 -5.60 7.63
CA SER A 23 3.44 -5.35 6.51
C SER A 23 2.72 -5.32 5.16
N GLU A 24 1.42 -5.64 5.12
CA GLU A 24 0.64 -5.70 3.90
C GLU A 24 -0.41 -4.60 3.91
N LEU A 25 -0.34 -3.71 2.92
CA LEU A 25 -1.28 -2.61 2.74
C LEU A 25 -2.22 -2.90 1.56
N PRO A 26 -3.55 -2.78 1.76
CA PRO A 26 -4.52 -2.93 0.69
C PRO A 26 -4.57 -1.64 -0.14
N VAL A 27 -4.07 -1.71 -1.37
CA VAL A 27 -3.91 -0.57 -2.29
C VAL A 27 -4.99 -0.61 -3.36
N VAL A 28 -5.71 0.49 -3.50
CA VAL A 28 -6.73 0.69 -4.54
C VAL A 28 -6.09 1.18 -5.83
N ASP A 29 -5.17 2.14 -5.72
CA ASP A 29 -4.40 2.71 -6.83
C ASP A 29 -3.03 3.15 -6.35
N TYR A 30 -2.06 3.28 -7.25
CA TYR A 30 -0.75 3.78 -6.88
C TYR A 30 -0.03 4.50 -8.02
N GLU A 31 0.73 5.52 -7.65
CA GLU A 31 1.59 6.25 -8.57
C GLU A 31 3.06 6.17 -8.13
N PHE A 32 3.96 5.98 -9.09
CA PHE A 32 5.39 6.00 -8.86
C PHE A 32 6.01 7.31 -9.33
N VAL A 33 6.47 8.14 -8.38
CA VAL A 33 7.03 9.47 -8.67
C VAL A 33 8.46 9.59 -8.14
N GLY A 34 9.40 9.65 -9.08
CA GLY A 34 10.84 9.79 -8.81
C GLY A 34 11.44 8.54 -8.15
N SER A 35 11.22 8.40 -6.85
CA SER A 35 11.69 7.28 -6.00
C SER A 35 10.71 6.96 -4.86
N MET A 36 9.44 7.37 -5.00
CA MET A 36 8.40 7.15 -4.00
C MET A 36 7.15 6.54 -4.64
N TYR A 37 6.55 5.61 -3.92
CA TYR A 37 5.20 5.12 -4.18
C TYR A 37 4.20 6.01 -3.44
N MET A 38 3.18 6.47 -4.15
CA MET A 38 2.01 7.12 -3.58
C MET A 38 0.87 6.13 -3.68
N PHE A 39 0.50 5.52 -2.55
CA PHE A 39 -0.59 4.55 -2.47
C PHE A 39 -1.87 5.23 -2.04
N ASP A 40 -2.95 4.99 -2.79
CA ASP A 40 -4.31 5.20 -2.32
C ASP A 40 -4.82 3.88 -1.71
N LEU A 41 -5.18 3.92 -0.43
CA LEU A 41 -5.54 2.74 0.36
C LEU A 41 -7.05 2.51 0.38
N ALA A 42 -7.45 1.28 0.72
CA ALA A 42 -8.85 0.86 0.75
C ALA A 42 -9.73 1.66 1.73
N ASP A 43 -9.13 2.21 2.80
CA ASP A 43 -9.80 3.05 3.78
C ASP A 43 -10.07 4.48 3.29
N GLY A 44 -9.49 4.85 2.13
CA GLY A 44 -9.60 6.18 1.53
C GLY A 44 -8.50 7.14 1.95
N THR A 45 -7.50 6.68 2.74
CA THR A 45 -6.29 7.46 3.00
C THR A 45 -5.25 7.24 1.90
N SER A 46 -4.39 8.23 1.72
CA SER A 46 -3.24 8.12 0.83
C SER A 46 -1.96 8.11 1.67
N ARG A 47 -1.05 7.19 1.36
CA ARG A 47 0.27 7.07 2.02
C ARG A 47 1.39 7.06 1.02
N SER A 48 2.49 7.72 1.36
CA SER A 48 3.68 7.78 0.52
C SER A 48 4.84 7.02 1.15
N TYR A 49 5.44 6.14 0.37
CA TYR A 49 6.53 5.26 0.79
C TYR A 49 7.72 5.40 -0.15
N GLY A 50 8.93 5.44 0.42
CA GLY A 50 10.15 5.34 -0.38
C GLY A 50 10.32 3.94 -0.96
N THR A 51 10.98 3.81 -2.10
CA THR A 51 11.30 2.50 -2.72
C THR A 51 12.11 1.57 -1.83
N GLY A 52 12.83 2.09 -0.83
CA GLY A 52 13.53 1.26 0.14
C GLY A 52 12.63 0.68 1.24
N VAL A 53 11.38 1.11 1.32
CA VAL A 53 10.39 0.66 2.32
C VAL A 53 9.41 -0.34 1.73
N VAL A 54 9.12 -0.25 0.42
CA VAL A 54 8.24 -1.18 -0.29
C VAL A 54 9.07 -2.31 -0.89
N GLU A 55 8.81 -3.55 -0.48
CA GLU A 55 9.49 -4.72 -1.05
C GLU A 55 8.86 -5.15 -2.38
N GLU A 56 7.53 -5.21 -2.42
CA GLU A 56 6.78 -5.70 -3.58
C GLU A 56 5.40 -5.05 -3.65
N VAL A 57 4.88 -4.87 -4.86
CA VAL A 57 3.47 -4.57 -5.09
C VAL A 57 2.91 -5.64 -6.01
N ARG A 58 1.90 -6.37 -5.54
CA ARG A 58 1.28 -7.48 -6.27
C ARG A 58 -0.21 -7.26 -6.47
N PRO A 59 -0.81 -7.65 -7.61
CA PRO A 59 -2.25 -7.59 -7.81
C PRO A 59 -2.96 -8.62 -6.91
N VAL A 60 -4.18 -8.35 -6.47
CA VAL A 60 -4.99 -9.32 -5.69
C VAL A 60 -5.81 -10.29 -6.54
N ASN A 61 -5.86 -10.08 -7.85
CA ASN A 61 -6.58 -10.93 -8.80
C ASN A 61 -5.59 -11.53 -9.81
N GLU A 62 -5.37 -12.85 -9.75
CA GLU A 62 -4.87 -13.67 -10.86
C GLU A 62 -5.98 -14.60 -11.35
#